data_AF-A0A2E1AAP1-F1
#
_entry.id   AF-A0A2E1AAP1-F1
#
_cell.length_a   1.000
_cell.length_b   1.000
_cell.length_c   1.000
_cell.angle_alpha   90.00
_cell.angle_beta   90.00
_cell.angle_gamma   90.00
#
_symmetry.space_group_name_H-M   'P 1'
#
loop_
_entity.id
_entity.type
_entity.pdbx_description
1 polymer ?
#
loop_
_entity_poly.entity_id
_entity_poly.type
_entity_poly.pdbx_seq_one_letter_code
_entity_poly.pdbx_strand_id
1 'polypeptide(L)'
;MAISSWFKNFFGIKDTDTNDASAFYATIYPESVRYALSHNEAYLGPAEFHALVHNFPYEVVYLMVKAVAYTPQKQRQYIEDLTRIYMQDDYMEDLKAFLHKEIDLLPSGSRVQGTKLAQLSRYGAAYWQDKFRILIENAIKEDSLAVPRIVAHTPFIAYHHFIDLYKNKGNGQLSIIVPEWMIDKDNNLMGYSIDLHDGVHVLIQEKSRCLHGNWDCMGHACNLDERLCQRSYFIDDTINTGTTSKKVTNFWNSKYGSEVPLDRIKVITNLSDKANKPSKEDD
;
A
#
# COMPACT_ATOMS: atom_id res chain seq x y z
N MET A 1 -23.12 -24.58 19.43
CA MET A 1 -23.22 -24.53 17.95
C MET A 1 -21.97 -25.17 17.38
N ALA A 2 -22.10 -26.27 16.66
CA ALA A 2 -20.96 -27.04 16.13
C ALA A 2 -20.39 -26.34 14.89
N ILE A 3 -19.17 -25.81 15.00
CA ILE A 3 -18.41 -25.35 13.84
C ILE A 3 -18.03 -26.60 13.03
N SER A 4 -18.42 -26.64 11.76
CA SER A 4 -18.31 -27.84 10.93
C SER A 4 -16.84 -28.20 10.65
N SER A 5 -16.56 -29.50 10.67
CA SER A 5 -15.25 -30.13 10.39
C SER A 5 -14.58 -29.65 9.09
N TRP A 6 -15.38 -29.15 8.13
CA TRP A 6 -14.89 -28.59 6.88
C TRP A 6 -14.06 -27.31 7.05
N PHE A 7 -14.39 -26.44 8.03
CA PHE A 7 -13.66 -25.19 8.28
C PHE A 7 -12.28 -25.42 8.89
N LYS A 8 -12.14 -26.39 9.80
CA LYS A 8 -10.86 -26.73 10.44
C LYS A 8 -9.82 -27.26 9.42
N ASN A 9 -10.27 -28.05 8.46
CA ASN A 9 -9.42 -28.59 7.40
C ASN A 9 -8.94 -27.52 6.40
N PHE A 10 -9.68 -26.43 6.22
CA PHE A 10 -9.29 -25.35 5.31
C PHE A 10 -8.12 -24.51 5.84
N PHE A 11 -8.03 -24.33 7.16
CA PHE A 11 -6.98 -23.55 7.82
C PHE A 11 -5.82 -24.40 8.40
N GLY A 12 -5.87 -25.73 8.31
CA GLY A 12 -4.77 -26.60 8.74
C GLY A 12 -4.52 -26.62 10.26
N ILE A 13 -5.55 -26.30 11.05
CA ILE A 13 -5.45 -26.23 12.52
C ILE A 13 -5.56 -27.65 13.08
N LYS A 14 -4.47 -28.17 13.65
CA LYS A 14 -4.50 -29.38 14.50
C LYS A 14 -5.11 -28.99 15.85
N ASP A 15 -5.93 -29.85 16.43
CA ASP A 15 -6.52 -29.62 17.75
C ASP A 15 -5.40 -29.47 18.79
N THR A 16 -5.20 -28.24 19.29
CA THR A 16 -4.41 -27.94 20.48
C THR A 16 -5.23 -27.15 21.48
N ASP A 17 -5.07 -27.50 22.75
CA ASP A 17 -5.85 -27.09 23.91
C ASP A 17 -6.09 -25.58 24.03
N THR A 18 -7.36 -25.21 24.29
CA THR A 18 -8.00 -24.04 24.94
C THR A 18 -7.37 -22.62 24.98
N ASN A 19 -6.10 -22.40 24.64
CA ASN A 19 -5.50 -21.08 24.35
C ASN A 19 -5.64 -20.66 22.88
N ASP A 20 -6.10 -21.57 22.01
CA ASP A 20 -6.08 -21.40 20.55
C ASP A 20 -7.26 -20.57 19.99
N ALA A 21 -8.38 -20.49 20.74
CA ALA A 21 -9.55 -19.75 20.29
C ALA A 21 -9.27 -18.24 20.20
N SER A 22 -8.53 -17.67 21.15
CA SER A 22 -8.16 -16.25 21.14
C SER A 22 -7.23 -15.92 19.98
N ALA A 23 -6.26 -16.79 19.69
CA ALA A 23 -5.37 -16.64 18.54
C ALA A 23 -6.13 -16.75 17.22
N PHE A 24 -7.08 -17.68 17.12
CA PHE A 24 -7.96 -17.82 15.96
C PHE A 24 -8.84 -16.57 15.74
N TYR A 25 -9.51 -16.06 16.77
CA TYR A 25 -10.35 -14.86 16.62
C TYR A 25 -9.54 -13.60 16.28
N ALA A 26 -8.26 -13.54 16.67
CA ALA A 26 -7.36 -12.47 16.24
C ALA A 26 -7.06 -12.49 14.73
N THR A 27 -7.32 -13.61 14.03
CA THR A 27 -7.16 -13.70 12.56
C THR A 27 -8.43 -13.31 11.79
N ILE A 28 -9.55 -13.09 12.48
CA ILE A 28 -10.83 -12.76 11.87
C ILE A 28 -11.15 -11.29 12.15
N TYR A 29 -11.61 -10.57 11.13
CA TYR A 29 -12.04 -9.20 11.34
C TYR A 29 -13.19 -9.10 12.37
N PRO A 30 -13.20 -8.04 13.19
CA PRO A 30 -14.29 -7.77 14.14
C PRO A 30 -15.66 -7.81 13.46
N GLU A 31 -16.70 -8.15 14.23
CA GLU A 31 -18.06 -8.28 13.68
C GLU A 31 -18.56 -6.99 13.02
N SER A 32 -18.31 -5.81 13.62
CA SER A 32 -18.68 -4.52 13.04
C SER A 32 -18.07 -4.31 11.65
N VAL A 33 -16.80 -4.68 11.49
CA VAL A 33 -16.07 -4.62 10.22
C VAL A 33 -16.65 -5.61 9.21
N ARG A 34 -16.85 -6.87 9.61
CA ARG A 34 -17.44 -7.90 8.72
C ARG A 34 -18.84 -7.50 8.28
N TYR A 35 -19.64 -6.96 9.19
CA TYR A 35 -20.98 -6.47 8.89
C TYR A 35 -20.90 -5.32 7.87
N ALA A 36 -20.04 -4.33 8.12
CA ALA A 36 -19.83 -3.20 7.23
C ALA A 36 -19.28 -3.63 5.86
N LEU A 37 -18.48 -4.70 5.74
CA LEU A 37 -17.99 -5.20 4.46
C LEU A 37 -19.06 -5.96 3.65
N SER A 38 -19.97 -6.67 4.33
CA SER A 38 -21.05 -7.42 3.69
C SER A 38 -22.29 -6.58 3.38
N HIS A 39 -22.47 -5.47 4.09
CA HIS A 39 -23.61 -4.56 3.97
C HIS A 39 -23.10 -3.12 3.73
N ASN A 40 -23.97 -2.11 3.65
CA ASN A 40 -23.55 -0.70 3.58
C ASN A 40 -22.50 -0.35 2.49
N GLU A 41 -22.52 -1.03 1.35
CA GLU A 41 -21.59 -0.80 0.22
C GLU A 41 -20.09 -0.88 0.60
N ALA A 42 -19.76 -1.57 1.70
CA ALA A 42 -18.42 -1.65 2.26
C ALA A 42 -17.86 -0.31 2.80
N TYR A 43 -18.69 0.61 3.28
CA TYR A 43 -18.22 1.83 3.94
C TYR A 43 -17.84 1.59 5.41
N LEU A 44 -16.61 1.95 5.76
CA LEU A 44 -16.08 1.90 7.13
C LEU A 44 -15.72 3.31 7.61
N GLY A 45 -15.97 3.61 8.89
CA GLY A 45 -15.62 4.87 9.54
C GLY A 45 -14.78 4.65 10.80
N PRO A 46 -14.64 5.69 11.65
CA PRO A 46 -13.75 5.67 12.81
C PRO A 46 -13.97 4.49 13.77
N ALA A 47 -15.22 4.11 14.02
CA ALA A 47 -15.55 2.98 14.90
C ALA A 47 -14.99 1.64 14.37
N GLU A 48 -15.14 1.38 13.06
CA GLU A 48 -14.54 0.20 12.44
C GLU A 48 -13.02 0.27 12.38
N PHE A 49 -12.45 1.47 12.22
CA PHE A 49 -10.99 1.64 12.19
C PHE A 49 -10.40 1.30 13.56
N HIS A 50 -10.96 1.83 14.65
CA HIS A 50 -10.54 1.49 16.01
C HIS A 50 -10.63 0.00 16.31
N ALA A 51 -11.68 -0.68 15.83
CA ALA A 51 -11.84 -2.11 16.03
C ALA A 51 -10.72 -2.93 15.36
N LEU A 52 -10.07 -2.39 14.33
CA LEU A 52 -9.00 -3.05 13.58
C LEU A 52 -7.60 -2.76 14.15
N VAL A 53 -7.37 -1.62 14.83
CA VAL A 53 -6.00 -1.16 15.19
C VAL A 53 -5.15 -2.23 15.88
N HIS A 54 -5.75 -2.99 16.81
CA HIS A 54 -4.97 -3.92 17.64
C HIS A 54 -4.42 -5.12 16.85
N ASN A 55 -5.25 -5.72 15.99
CA ASN A 55 -4.93 -6.97 15.28
C ASN A 55 -4.59 -6.77 13.80
N PHE A 56 -5.03 -5.65 13.21
CA PHE A 56 -4.96 -5.35 11.78
C PHE A 56 -4.47 -3.92 11.52
N PRO A 57 -3.35 -3.47 12.12
CA PRO A 57 -2.90 -2.08 12.03
C PRO A 57 -2.57 -1.66 10.60
N TYR A 58 -2.05 -2.57 9.76
CA TYR A 58 -1.72 -2.29 8.36
C TYR A 58 -2.97 -2.02 7.50
N GLU A 59 -4.07 -2.72 7.77
CA GLU A 59 -5.36 -2.46 7.16
C GLU A 59 -5.90 -1.09 7.56
N VAL A 60 -5.72 -0.70 8.83
CA VAL A 60 -6.07 0.65 9.29
C VAL A 60 -5.23 1.70 8.58
N VAL A 61 -3.93 1.47 8.38
CA VAL A 61 -3.07 2.37 7.59
C VAL A 61 -3.65 2.60 6.20
N TYR A 62 -4.04 1.54 5.49
CA TYR A 62 -4.72 1.65 4.19
C TYR A 62 -6.01 2.48 4.27
N LEU A 63 -6.86 2.23 5.26
CA LEU A 63 -8.12 2.95 5.44
C LEU A 63 -7.89 4.44 5.74
N MET A 64 -6.91 4.75 6.60
CA MET A 64 -6.55 6.11 6.98
C MET A 64 -6.06 6.91 5.78
N VAL A 65 -5.14 6.36 4.97
CA VAL A 65 -4.65 7.04 3.75
C VAL A 65 -5.82 7.38 2.83
N LYS A 66 -6.81 6.50 2.68
CA LYS A 66 -8.03 6.79 1.91
C LYS A 66 -8.88 7.89 2.56
N ALA A 67 -9.00 7.88 3.88
CA ALA A 67 -9.85 8.83 4.60
C ALA A 67 -9.35 10.27 4.47
N VAL A 68 -8.03 10.46 4.35
CA VAL A 68 -7.40 11.79 4.20
C VAL A 68 -7.09 12.18 2.75
N ALA A 69 -7.43 11.33 1.76
CA ALA A 69 -7.02 11.50 0.35
C ALA A 69 -7.49 12.80 -0.32
N TYR A 70 -8.57 13.41 0.17
CA TYR A 70 -9.11 14.68 -0.37
C TYR A 70 -8.57 15.92 0.34
N THR A 71 -7.62 15.74 1.27
CA THR A 71 -6.95 16.82 1.99
C THR A 71 -5.44 16.68 1.84
N PRO A 72 -4.85 17.17 0.73
CA PRO A 72 -3.45 16.88 0.38
C PRO A 72 -2.44 17.16 1.50
N GLN A 73 -2.61 18.26 2.24
CA GLN A 73 -1.71 18.58 3.34
C GLN A 73 -1.85 17.67 4.55
N LYS A 74 -3.08 17.22 4.88
CA LYS A 74 -3.28 16.24 5.95
C LYS A 74 -2.71 14.89 5.55
N GLN A 75 -2.93 14.46 4.31
CA GLN A 75 -2.39 13.20 3.82
C GLN A 75 -0.86 13.25 3.73
N ARG A 76 -0.26 14.37 3.29
CA ARG A 76 1.20 14.59 3.37
C ARG A 76 1.74 14.41 4.79
N GLN A 77 1.12 15.09 5.77
CA GLN A 77 1.52 14.99 7.18
C GLN A 77 1.39 13.56 7.70
N TYR A 78 0.25 12.92 7.43
CA TYR A 78 0.01 11.54 7.83
C TYR A 78 1.06 10.58 7.26
N ILE A 79 1.39 10.70 5.96
CA ILE A 79 2.44 9.89 5.33
C ILE A 79 3.79 10.15 6.00
N GLU A 80 4.14 11.42 6.24
CA GLU A 80 5.41 11.78 6.87
C GLU A 80 5.57 11.19 8.27
N ASP A 81 4.54 11.32 9.12
CA ASP A 81 4.57 10.78 10.48
C ASP A 81 4.55 9.25 10.48
N LEU A 82 3.78 8.64 9.58
CA LEU A 82 3.79 7.20 9.36
C LEU A 82 5.17 6.69 8.93
N THR A 83 5.83 7.38 8.00
CA THR A 83 7.18 7.02 7.56
C THR A 83 8.18 7.15 8.71
N ARG A 84 8.07 8.19 9.56
CA ARG A 84 8.93 8.33 10.76
C ARG A 84 8.77 7.16 11.72
N ILE A 85 7.54 6.70 11.94
CA ILE A 85 7.26 5.52 12.76
C ILE A 85 7.91 4.28 12.15
N TYR A 86 7.73 4.04 10.85
CA TYR A 86 8.35 2.88 10.17
C TYR A 86 9.87 2.93 10.05
N MET A 87 10.50 4.09 10.26
CA MET A 87 11.96 4.19 10.32
C MET A 87 12.53 3.64 11.64
N GLN A 88 11.70 3.52 12.69
CA GLN A 88 12.10 3.01 14.00
C GLN A 88 12.12 1.49 14.01
N ASP A 89 13.03 0.91 14.80
CA ASP A 89 12.96 -0.50 15.14
C ASP A 89 11.82 -0.74 16.13
N ASP A 90 11.16 -1.91 16.06
CA ASP A 90 10.04 -2.29 16.95
C ASP A 90 8.84 -1.32 16.98
N TYR A 91 8.58 -0.62 15.86
CA TYR A 91 7.58 0.44 15.71
C TYR A 91 6.10 0.10 16.02
N MET A 92 5.75 -1.16 16.29
CA MET A 92 4.37 -1.64 16.24
C MET A 92 3.45 -0.98 17.27
N GLU A 93 3.92 -0.77 18.50
CA GLU A 93 3.10 -0.13 19.53
C GLU A 93 2.95 1.38 19.29
N ASP A 94 4.01 2.04 18.79
CA ASP A 94 3.96 3.44 18.38
C ASP A 94 3.01 3.64 17.19
N LEU A 95 3.01 2.71 16.22
CA LEU A 95 2.05 2.69 15.13
C LEU A 95 0.61 2.61 15.65
N LYS A 96 0.32 1.68 16.57
CA LYS A 96 -1.04 1.55 17.13
C LYS A 96 -1.47 2.82 17.85
N ALA A 97 -0.60 3.40 18.68
CA ALA A 97 -0.88 4.65 19.38
C ALA A 97 -1.12 5.81 18.41
N PHE A 98 -0.29 5.93 17.37
CA PHE A 98 -0.45 6.90 16.29
C PHE A 98 -1.79 6.73 15.57
N LEU A 99 -2.14 5.50 15.18
CA LEU A 99 -3.39 5.22 14.50
C LEU A 99 -4.61 5.60 15.36
N HIS A 100 -4.62 5.27 16.65
CA HIS A 100 -5.69 5.71 17.56
C HIS A 100 -5.87 7.22 17.52
N LYS A 101 -4.77 7.97 17.70
CA LYS A 101 -4.79 9.43 17.68
C LYS A 101 -5.30 9.97 16.35
N GLU A 102 -4.83 9.44 15.22
CA GLU A 102 -5.23 9.95 13.90
C GLU A 102 -6.68 9.61 13.57
N ILE A 103 -7.20 8.45 14.01
CA ILE A 103 -8.60 8.10 13.87
C ILE A 103 -9.49 9.09 14.63
N ASP A 104 -9.11 9.47 15.86
CA ASP A 104 -9.86 10.42 16.69
C ASP A 104 -9.93 11.83 16.07
N LEU A 105 -8.98 12.17 15.19
CA LEU A 105 -8.94 13.44 14.46
C LEU A 105 -9.80 13.45 13.19
N LEU A 106 -10.38 12.31 12.79
CA LEU A 106 -11.27 12.25 11.65
C LEU A 106 -12.62 12.94 11.96
N PRO A 107 -13.18 13.70 10.99
CA PRO A 107 -14.54 14.22 11.12
C PRO A 107 -15.57 13.11 11.41
N SER A 108 -16.58 13.41 12.23
CA SER A 108 -17.58 12.42 12.72
C SER A 108 -18.47 11.76 11.64
N GLY A 109 -18.29 12.11 10.36
CA GLY A 109 -18.95 11.48 9.21
C GLY A 109 -17.99 10.89 8.18
N SER A 110 -16.68 10.87 8.44
CA SER A 110 -15.71 10.31 7.51
C SER A 110 -15.93 8.82 7.32
N ARG A 111 -16.17 8.42 6.07
CA ARG A 111 -16.31 7.01 5.71
C ARG A 111 -15.57 6.75 4.41
N VAL A 112 -14.94 5.59 4.31
CA VAL A 112 -14.25 5.15 3.10
C VAL A 112 -14.69 3.76 2.72
N GLN A 113 -14.72 3.51 1.42
CA GLN A 113 -15.03 2.19 0.91
C GLN A 113 -13.83 1.24 1.14
N GLY A 114 -14.02 0.17 1.90
CA GLY A 114 -13.00 -0.82 2.25
C GLY A 114 -13.13 -2.15 1.51
N THR A 115 -13.71 -2.17 0.31
CA THR A 115 -13.87 -3.39 -0.50
C THR A 115 -12.60 -4.23 -0.65
N LYS A 116 -11.41 -3.59 -0.64
CA LYS A 116 -10.12 -4.29 -0.65
C LYS A 116 -9.87 -5.13 0.59
N LEU A 117 -10.38 -4.75 1.77
CA LEU A 117 -10.27 -5.58 2.98
C LEU A 117 -10.98 -6.92 2.82
N ALA A 118 -12.10 -6.97 2.09
CA ALA A 118 -12.76 -8.24 1.79
C ALA A 118 -11.89 -9.14 0.91
N GLN A 119 -11.02 -8.58 0.06
CA GLN A 119 -10.01 -9.34 -0.69
C GLN A 119 -8.88 -9.80 0.23
N LEU A 120 -8.35 -8.91 1.09
CA LEU A 120 -7.30 -9.25 2.06
C LEU A 120 -7.74 -10.39 2.99
N SER A 121 -8.96 -10.33 3.52
CA SER A 121 -9.52 -11.36 4.40
C SER A 121 -9.57 -12.75 3.75
N ARG A 122 -9.76 -12.84 2.42
CA ARG A 122 -9.83 -14.13 1.72
C ARG A 122 -8.47 -14.79 1.55
N TYR A 123 -7.42 -14.00 1.34
CA TYR A 123 -6.07 -14.51 1.07
C TYR A 123 -5.15 -14.46 2.30
N GLY A 124 -5.53 -13.71 3.34
CA GLY A 124 -4.75 -13.49 4.55
C GLY A 124 -3.84 -12.26 4.43
N ALA A 125 -3.81 -11.41 5.46
CA ALA A 125 -2.98 -10.20 5.48
C ALA A 125 -1.49 -10.51 5.29
N ALA A 126 -0.98 -11.55 5.97
CA ALA A 126 0.40 -12.01 5.86
C ALA A 126 0.79 -12.38 4.41
N TYR A 127 -0.12 -13.02 3.67
CA TYR A 127 0.13 -13.35 2.27
C TYR A 127 0.34 -12.09 1.41
N TRP A 128 -0.46 -11.05 1.63
CA TRP A 128 -0.29 -9.78 0.93
C TRP A 128 1.03 -9.08 1.30
N GLN A 129 1.39 -9.08 2.59
CA GLN A 129 2.68 -8.57 3.05
C GLN A 129 3.83 -9.27 2.31
N ASP A 130 3.82 -10.61 2.29
CA ASP A 130 4.84 -11.40 1.61
C ASP A 130 4.91 -11.11 0.11
N LYS A 131 3.76 -11.01 -0.57
CA LYS A 131 3.70 -10.71 -2.00
C LYS A 131 4.28 -9.33 -2.32
N PHE A 132 3.93 -8.30 -1.54
CA PHE A 132 4.52 -6.98 -1.72
C PHE A 132 6.01 -6.99 -1.41
N ARG A 133 6.45 -7.63 -0.31
CA ARG A 133 7.87 -7.75 0.02
C ARG A 133 8.68 -8.35 -1.13
N ILE A 134 8.26 -9.52 -1.63
CA ILE A 134 8.93 -10.21 -2.74
C ILE A 134 8.96 -9.34 -4.00
N LEU A 135 7.86 -8.66 -4.32
CA LEU A 135 7.76 -7.79 -5.48
C LEU A 135 8.76 -6.63 -5.40
N ILE A 136 8.88 -5.99 -4.23
CA ILE A 136 9.81 -4.86 -4.01
C ILE A 136 11.27 -5.36 -4.02
N GLU A 137 11.55 -6.48 -3.35
CA GLU A 137 12.89 -7.09 -3.35
C GLU A 137 13.35 -7.45 -4.76
N ASN A 138 12.47 -8.00 -5.59
CA ASN A 138 12.80 -8.35 -6.97
C ASN A 138 13.04 -7.10 -7.82
N ALA A 139 12.22 -6.06 -7.67
CA ALA A 139 12.45 -4.78 -8.35
C ALA A 139 13.83 -4.19 -8.01
N ILE A 140 14.23 -4.29 -6.74
CA ILE A 140 15.54 -3.87 -6.24
C ILE A 140 16.69 -4.73 -6.77
N LYS A 141 16.49 -6.05 -6.89
CA LYS A 141 17.50 -6.98 -7.41
C LYS A 141 17.75 -6.76 -8.90
N GLU A 142 16.70 -6.46 -9.66
CA GLU A 142 16.79 -6.12 -11.08
C GLU A 142 17.53 -4.79 -11.29
N ASP A 143 17.24 -3.77 -10.48
CA ASP A 143 17.92 -2.48 -10.52
C ASP A 143 18.08 -1.90 -9.10
N SER A 144 19.32 -1.95 -8.61
CA SER A 144 19.67 -1.49 -7.26
C SER A 144 19.39 0.01 -7.02
N LEU A 145 19.35 0.81 -8.09
CA LEU A 145 19.11 2.24 -8.07
C LEU A 145 17.67 2.61 -8.39
N ALA A 146 16.79 1.61 -8.51
CA ALA A 146 15.40 1.86 -8.81
C ALA A 146 14.69 2.68 -7.72
N VAL A 147 13.72 3.47 -8.13
CA VAL A 147 12.87 4.28 -7.27
C VAL A 147 11.44 3.71 -7.32
N PRO A 148 10.91 3.22 -6.18
CA PRO A 148 9.58 2.66 -6.11
C PRO A 148 8.56 3.80 -6.19
N ARG A 149 7.53 3.59 -7.01
CA ARG A 149 6.38 4.49 -7.15
C ARG A 149 5.13 3.72 -6.76
N ILE A 150 4.57 4.01 -5.59
CA ILE A 150 3.31 3.40 -5.13
C ILE A 150 2.16 4.07 -5.86
N VAL A 151 1.35 3.34 -6.62
CA VAL A 151 0.37 3.93 -7.55
C VAL A 151 -1.09 3.74 -7.12
N ALA A 152 -1.30 3.19 -5.92
CA ALA A 152 -2.61 2.98 -5.35
C ALA A 152 -2.56 3.08 -3.82
N HIS A 153 -3.74 3.07 -3.21
CA HIS A 153 -3.86 3.04 -1.75
C HIS A 153 -3.52 1.67 -1.15
N THR A 154 -3.85 0.57 -1.82
CA THR A 154 -3.68 -0.78 -1.25
C THR A 154 -2.22 -1.14 -0.90
N PRO A 155 -1.19 -0.78 -1.70
CA PRO A 155 0.20 -1.04 -1.32
C PRO A 155 0.62 -0.45 0.03
N PHE A 156 -0.14 0.51 0.61
CA PHE A 156 0.13 1.00 1.95
C PHE A 156 -0.03 -0.04 3.06
N ILE A 157 -0.72 -1.15 2.79
CA ILE A 157 -0.74 -2.30 3.70
C ILE A 157 0.69 -2.79 3.96
N ALA A 158 1.52 -2.82 2.92
CA ALA A 158 2.91 -3.23 2.99
C ALA A 158 3.89 -2.06 3.06
N TYR A 159 3.43 -0.87 3.47
CA TYR A 159 4.23 0.35 3.38
C TYR A 159 5.57 0.25 4.11
N HIS A 160 5.58 -0.40 5.27
CA HIS A 160 6.79 -0.61 6.07
C HIS A 160 7.88 -1.36 5.30
N HIS A 161 7.54 -2.34 4.45
CA HIS A 161 8.52 -3.03 3.61
C HIS A 161 9.22 -2.09 2.62
N PHE A 162 8.52 -1.08 2.10
CA PHE A 162 9.16 -0.05 1.27
C PHE A 162 10.12 0.80 2.11
N ILE A 163 9.73 1.20 3.32
CA ILE A 163 10.60 1.99 4.18
C ILE A 163 11.85 1.19 4.57
N ASP A 164 11.68 -0.05 5.03
CA ASP A 164 12.79 -0.91 5.44
C ASP A 164 13.78 -1.20 4.32
N LEU A 165 13.29 -1.45 3.11
CA LEU A 165 14.14 -1.76 1.96
C LEU A 165 14.89 -0.52 1.42
N TYR A 166 14.33 0.68 1.56
CA TYR A 166 14.90 1.90 0.97
C TYR A 166 15.59 2.82 1.97
N LYS A 167 15.36 2.68 3.29
CA LYS A 167 16.06 3.46 4.33
C LYS A 167 17.57 3.25 4.33
N ASN A 168 18.01 2.06 3.93
CA ASN A 168 19.43 1.67 3.90
C ASN A 168 20.05 1.77 2.49
N LYS A 169 19.29 2.26 1.50
CA LYS A 169 19.78 2.39 0.14
C LYS A 169 20.30 3.79 -0.11
N GLY A 170 21.42 3.86 -0.84
CA GLY A 170 22.09 5.12 -1.19
C GLY A 170 21.29 6.09 -2.07
N ASN A 171 20.04 5.77 -2.44
CA ASN A 171 19.12 6.70 -3.12
C ASN A 171 17.95 7.19 -2.26
N GLY A 172 17.66 6.59 -1.09
CA GLY A 172 16.78 7.12 -0.04
C GLY A 172 15.39 7.61 -0.46
N GLN A 173 14.93 7.29 -1.67
CA GLN A 173 13.82 7.97 -2.32
C GLN A 173 12.71 7.01 -2.67
N LEU A 174 11.49 7.48 -2.43
CA LEU A 174 10.24 6.81 -2.71
C LEU A 174 9.26 7.85 -3.24
N SER A 175 8.26 7.43 -4.00
CA SER A 175 7.12 8.31 -4.25
C SER A 175 5.80 7.57 -4.23
N ILE A 176 4.75 8.31 -3.91
CA ILE A 176 3.37 7.89 -4.04
C ILE A 176 2.77 8.69 -5.18
N ILE A 177 2.10 8.00 -6.09
CA ILE A 177 1.40 8.57 -7.22
C ILE A 177 -0.09 8.32 -6.99
N VAL A 178 -0.89 9.37 -7.12
CA VAL A 178 -2.35 9.29 -7.01
C VAL A 178 -2.94 9.45 -8.41
N PRO A 179 -3.37 8.36 -9.07
CA PRO A 179 -3.82 8.40 -10.46
C PRO A 179 -4.98 9.35 -10.71
N GLU A 180 -5.88 9.48 -9.75
CA GLU A 180 -7.00 10.41 -9.80
C GLU A 180 -6.53 11.84 -9.97
N TRP A 181 -5.44 12.23 -9.30
CA TRP A 181 -4.88 13.57 -9.42
C TRP A 181 -4.22 13.78 -10.78
N MET A 182 -3.54 12.78 -11.32
CA MET A 182 -2.88 12.87 -12.64
C MET A 182 -3.86 13.22 -13.76
N ILE A 183 -5.07 12.66 -13.74
CA ILE A 183 -6.11 12.87 -14.76
C ILE A 183 -6.97 14.12 -14.50
N ASP A 184 -7.00 14.62 -13.26
CA ASP A 184 -7.76 15.81 -12.89
C ASP A 184 -7.07 17.08 -13.41
N LYS A 185 -7.62 17.72 -14.44
CA LYS A 185 -6.98 18.89 -15.08
C LYS A 185 -6.89 20.10 -14.16
N ASP A 186 -7.77 20.18 -13.15
CA ASP A 186 -7.87 21.35 -12.27
C ASP A 186 -6.94 21.21 -11.06
N ASN A 187 -6.56 19.98 -10.72
CA ASN A 187 -5.60 19.68 -9.68
C ASN A 187 -4.18 19.62 -10.26
N ASN A 188 -3.31 20.58 -9.91
CA ASN A 188 -1.90 20.58 -10.34
C ASN A 188 -1.03 19.57 -9.56
N LEU A 189 -1.63 18.62 -8.84
CA LEU A 189 -0.93 17.63 -8.03
C LEU A 189 -0.86 16.27 -8.73
N MET A 190 0.13 15.46 -8.35
CA MET A 190 0.26 14.09 -8.84
C MET A 190 0.54 13.06 -7.73
N GLY A 191 0.97 13.52 -6.56
CA GLY A 191 1.19 12.65 -5.41
C GLY A 191 2.19 13.23 -4.44
N TYR A 192 3.12 12.41 -3.95
CA TYR A 192 4.06 12.77 -2.90
C TYR A 192 5.46 12.22 -3.20
N SER A 193 6.48 13.04 -2.96
CA SER A 193 7.88 12.62 -2.91
C SER A 193 8.29 12.40 -1.46
N ILE A 194 9.05 11.34 -1.21
CA ILE A 194 9.51 10.96 0.13
C ILE A 194 11.01 10.78 0.07
N ASP A 195 11.72 11.57 0.87
CA ASP A 195 13.17 11.51 1.05
C ASP A 195 13.46 10.96 2.45
N LEU A 196 14.38 10.00 2.52
CA LEU A 196 14.82 9.28 3.71
C LEU A 196 16.29 9.56 4.07
N HIS A 197 17.04 10.32 3.25
CA HIS A 197 18.50 10.49 3.43
C HIS A 197 18.89 11.26 4.69
N ASP A 198 18.28 12.43 4.91
CA ASP A 198 18.57 13.34 6.02
C ASP A 198 17.33 13.48 6.91
N GLY A 199 16.82 12.33 7.32
CA GLY A 199 15.53 12.22 7.99
C GLY A 199 14.37 12.09 7.01
N VAL A 200 13.15 12.01 7.56
CA VAL A 200 11.94 11.82 6.77
C VAL A 200 11.37 13.17 6.36
N HIS A 201 11.34 13.42 5.05
CA HIS A 201 10.71 14.59 4.44
C HIS A 201 9.70 14.16 3.38
N VAL A 202 8.47 14.63 3.50
CA VAL A 202 7.40 14.36 2.52
C VAL A 202 6.94 15.65 1.88
N LEU A 203 7.11 15.73 0.57
CA LEU A 203 6.73 16.87 -0.26
C LEU A 203 5.54 16.51 -1.14
N ILE A 204 4.59 17.43 -1.25
CA ILE A 204 3.54 17.33 -2.27
C ILE A 204 4.20 17.49 -3.64
N GLN A 205 3.91 16.54 -4.53
CA GLN A 205 4.41 16.52 -5.89
C GLN A 205 3.39 17.18 -6.82
N GLU A 206 3.82 18.25 -7.48
CA GLU A 206 3.08 18.90 -8.56
C GLU A 206 3.31 18.17 -9.90
N LYS A 207 2.33 18.23 -10.81
CA LYS A 207 2.44 17.66 -12.16
C LYS A 207 3.58 18.27 -12.98
N SER A 208 3.83 19.55 -12.77
CA SER A 208 4.89 20.32 -13.42
C SER A 208 6.27 20.05 -12.83
N ARG A 209 6.37 19.41 -11.66
CA ARG A 209 7.64 19.12 -11.00
C ARG A 209 8.15 17.75 -11.38
N CYS A 210 9.45 17.69 -11.60
CA CYS A 210 10.21 16.48 -11.90
C CYS A 210 10.04 15.44 -10.79
N LEU A 211 9.78 14.18 -11.16
CA LEU A 211 9.80 13.05 -10.25
C LEU A 211 11.25 12.60 -9.97
N HIS A 212 12.03 13.41 -9.23
CA HIS A 212 13.44 13.21 -8.82
C HIS A 212 14.51 12.96 -9.92
N GLY A 213 15.56 13.79 -9.94
CA GLY A 213 16.81 13.60 -10.69
C GLY A 213 16.74 13.88 -12.20
N ASN A 214 16.86 15.16 -12.58
CA ASN A 214 16.89 15.69 -13.96
C ASN A 214 15.67 15.34 -14.83
N TRP A 215 14.59 16.10 -14.67
CA TRP A 215 13.69 16.39 -15.79
C TRP A 215 13.72 17.88 -16.08
N ASP A 216 14.65 18.35 -16.90
CA ASP A 216 14.41 19.62 -17.59
C ASP A 216 13.30 19.37 -18.61
N CYS A 217 12.06 19.70 -18.26
CA CYS A 217 10.94 19.67 -19.20
C CYS A 217 10.11 20.95 -19.10
N MET A 218 10.79 22.09 -18.99
CA MET A 218 10.29 23.38 -19.51
C MET A 218 10.89 23.64 -20.89
N GLY A 219 10.54 22.80 -21.88
CA GLY A 219 10.74 23.15 -23.30
C GLY A 219 12.14 22.95 -23.89
N HIS A 220 13.05 22.24 -23.23
CA HIS A 220 14.30 21.78 -23.85
C HIS A 220 14.36 20.26 -23.97
N ALA A 221 14.97 19.81 -25.07
CA ALA A 221 15.02 18.43 -25.53
C ALA A 221 15.60 17.49 -24.47
N CYS A 222 14.74 16.94 -23.63
CA CYS A 222 15.06 15.77 -22.84
C CYS A 222 14.84 14.57 -23.76
N ASN A 223 15.90 13.87 -24.17
CA ASN A 223 15.77 12.54 -24.73
C ASN A 223 15.17 11.66 -23.62
N LEU A 224 13.85 11.48 -23.70
CA LEU A 224 13.00 10.88 -22.69
C LEU A 224 13.41 9.43 -22.35
N ASP A 225 14.10 8.77 -23.29
CA ASP A 225 14.50 7.36 -23.23
C ASP A 225 15.55 7.04 -22.15
N GLU A 226 16.35 8.01 -21.68
CA GLU A 226 17.54 7.68 -20.87
C GLU A 226 17.36 7.80 -19.36
N ARG A 227 16.41 8.60 -18.85
CA ARG A 227 16.36 8.91 -17.39
C ARG A 227 15.03 8.70 -16.71
N LEU A 228 13.98 8.54 -17.50
CA LEU A 228 12.61 8.66 -17.04
C LEU A 228 11.96 7.29 -16.81
N CYS A 229 12.32 6.34 -17.67
CA CYS A 229 11.77 4.99 -17.66
C CYS A 229 12.73 3.93 -17.12
N GLN A 230 14.05 4.18 -17.10
CA GLN A 230 14.99 3.10 -16.80
C GLN A 230 15.06 2.69 -15.33
N ARG A 231 14.59 3.52 -14.39
CA ARG A 231 14.75 3.25 -12.94
C ARG A 231 13.48 3.40 -12.10
N SER A 232 12.35 3.81 -12.67
CA SER A 232 11.10 3.88 -11.91
C SER A 232 10.36 2.55 -12.00
N TYR A 233 9.98 1.97 -10.86
CA TYR A 233 9.04 0.85 -10.82
C TYR A 233 7.70 1.29 -10.23
N PHE A 234 6.65 1.17 -11.03
CA PHE A 234 5.28 1.46 -10.65
C PHE A 234 4.69 0.24 -9.98
N ILE A 235 4.36 0.36 -8.70
CA ILE A 235 3.93 -0.75 -7.84
C ILE A 235 2.43 -0.61 -7.55
N ASP A 236 1.66 -1.62 -7.94
CA ASP A 236 0.23 -1.72 -7.70
C ASP A 236 -0.15 -3.11 -7.16
N ASP A 237 -1.32 -3.19 -6.52
CA ASP A 237 -1.78 -4.39 -5.84
C ASP A 237 -2.19 -5.51 -6.79
N THR A 238 -2.87 -5.22 -7.90
CA THR A 238 -3.45 -6.23 -8.80
C THR A 238 -3.78 -5.66 -10.17
N ILE A 239 -3.49 -6.40 -11.25
CA ILE A 239 -4.13 -6.17 -12.56
C ILE A 239 -5.46 -6.91 -12.57
N ASN A 240 -6.45 -6.45 -11.79
CA ASN A 240 -7.79 -7.03 -11.89
C ASN A 240 -8.56 -6.40 -13.07
N THR A 241 -8.33 -5.11 -13.33
CA THR A 241 -8.94 -4.37 -14.45
C THR A 241 -7.92 -3.59 -15.29
N GLY A 242 -6.65 -3.58 -14.87
CA GLY A 242 -5.59 -2.75 -15.47
C GLY A 242 -5.88 -1.24 -15.45
N THR A 243 -6.91 -0.79 -14.70
CA THR A 243 -7.39 0.60 -14.78
C THR A 243 -6.36 1.59 -14.23
N THR A 244 -5.73 1.28 -13.10
CA THR A 244 -4.66 2.09 -12.50
C THR A 244 -3.47 2.22 -13.46
N SER A 245 -2.95 1.09 -13.94
CA SER A 245 -1.84 1.06 -14.91
C SER A 245 -2.20 1.82 -16.19
N LYS A 246 -3.41 1.64 -16.73
CA LYS A 246 -3.88 2.37 -17.92
C LYS A 246 -3.94 3.88 -17.68
N LYS A 247 -4.39 4.34 -16.51
CA LYS A 247 -4.38 5.78 -16.16
C LYS A 247 -2.96 6.33 -16.17
N VAL A 248 -2.01 5.59 -15.61
CA VAL A 248 -0.57 5.96 -15.59
C VAL A 248 -0.04 6.03 -17.01
N THR A 249 -0.14 4.95 -17.78
CA THR A 249 0.35 4.90 -19.16
C THR A 249 -0.28 6.00 -20.02
N ASN A 250 -1.59 6.24 -19.89
CA ASN A 250 -2.28 7.31 -20.63
C ASN A 250 -1.78 8.70 -20.24
N PHE A 251 -1.56 8.97 -18.95
CA PHE A 251 -1.03 10.24 -18.50
C PHE A 251 0.35 10.50 -19.13
N TRP A 252 1.27 9.53 -19.02
CA TRP A 252 2.62 9.65 -19.59
C TRP A 252 2.60 9.83 -21.11
N ASN A 253 1.78 9.05 -21.82
CA ASN A 253 1.66 9.19 -23.27
C ASN A 253 1.11 10.58 -23.64
N SER A 254 0.07 11.04 -22.95
CA SER A 254 -0.55 12.34 -23.25
C SER A 254 0.33 13.55 -22.91
N LYS A 255 1.16 13.47 -21.87
CA LYS A 255 1.98 14.59 -21.39
C LYS A 255 3.37 14.62 -21.99
N TYR A 256 3.92 13.45 -22.30
CA TYR A 256 5.32 13.31 -22.70
C TYR A 256 5.50 12.54 -24.02
N GLY A 257 4.43 12.08 -24.66
CA GLY A 257 4.50 11.35 -25.94
C GLY A 257 5.15 9.98 -25.83
N SER A 258 5.17 9.38 -24.63
CA SER A 258 5.88 8.13 -24.35
C SER A 258 5.04 7.16 -23.54
N GLU A 259 5.17 5.87 -23.84
CA GLU A 259 4.56 4.79 -23.08
C GLU A 259 5.48 4.35 -21.93
N VAL A 260 4.89 4.07 -20.77
CA VAL A 260 5.63 3.44 -19.66
C VAL A 260 5.93 1.99 -20.06
N PRO A 261 7.20 1.55 -20.06
CA PRO A 261 7.53 0.17 -20.40
C PRO A 261 6.86 -0.84 -19.46
N LEU A 262 6.34 -1.93 -20.00
CA LEU A 262 5.55 -2.90 -19.23
C LEU A 262 6.36 -3.59 -18.13
N ASP A 263 7.66 -3.81 -18.32
CA ASP A 263 8.59 -4.36 -17.34
C ASP A 263 8.75 -3.45 -16.10
N ARG A 264 8.38 -2.17 -16.23
CA ARG A 264 8.42 -1.16 -15.16
C ARG A 264 7.14 -1.08 -14.35
N ILE A 265 6.09 -1.77 -14.77
CA ILE A 265 4.84 -1.89 -14.02
C ILE A 265 4.88 -3.21 -13.25
N LYS A 266 5.18 -3.14 -11.96
CA LYS A 266 5.26 -4.30 -11.06
C LYS A 266 3.95 -4.43 -10.31
N VAL A 267 3.33 -5.61 -10.43
CA VAL A 267 1.99 -5.86 -9.89
C VAL A 267 1.88 -7.28 -9.34
N ILE A 268 0.99 -7.49 -8.37
CA ILE A 268 0.66 -8.85 -7.94
C ILE A 268 -0.38 -9.41 -8.92
N THR A 269 0.08 -10.18 -9.90
CA THR A 269 -0.76 -10.74 -10.97
C THR A 269 -1.44 -12.05 -10.59
N ASN A 270 -0.90 -12.78 -9.62
CA ASN A 270 -1.37 -14.11 -9.27
C ASN A 270 -1.68 -14.20 -7.77
N LEU A 271 -2.97 -14.10 -7.45
CA LEU A 271 -3.52 -14.38 -6.11
C LEU A 271 -3.93 -15.85 -5.95
N SER A 272 -3.92 -16.64 -7.03
CA SER A 272 -4.33 -18.05 -7.05
C SER A 272 -3.22 -19.04 -6.70
N ASP A 273 -1.96 -18.58 -6.65
CA ASP A 273 -0.87 -19.36 -6.04
C ASP A 273 -1.14 -19.44 -4.55
N LYS A 274 -1.90 -20.45 -4.14
CA LYS A 274 -2.05 -20.86 -2.74
C LYS A 274 -0.65 -20.82 -2.12
N ALA A 275 -0.53 -20.16 -0.96
CA ALA A 275 0.66 -20.20 -0.14
C ALA A 275 1.23 -21.62 -0.20
N ASN A 276 2.43 -21.77 -0.79
CA ASN A 276 3.11 -23.06 -0.82
C ASN A 276 3.16 -23.53 0.62
N LYS A 277 2.36 -24.55 0.94
CA LYS A 277 2.54 -25.29 2.19
C LYS A 277 4.01 -25.71 2.16
N PRO A 278 4.78 -25.49 3.24
CA PRO A 278 6.10 -26.09 3.33
C PRO A 278 5.90 -27.58 3.04
N SER A 279 6.62 -28.07 2.02
CA SER A 279 6.71 -29.49 1.74
C SER A 279 7.06 -30.14 3.07
N LYS A 280 6.21 -31.05 3.54
CA LYS A 280 6.64 -31.97 4.58
C LYS A 280 7.89 -32.64 4.03
N GLU A 281 9.01 -32.42 4.68
CA GLU A 281 10.13 -33.34 4.55
C GLU A 281 9.59 -34.70 4.98
N ASP A 282 9.71 -35.66 4.06
CA ASP A 282 9.36 -37.05 4.29
C ASP A 282 10.40 -37.61 5.27
N ASP A 283 9.96 -37.89 6.51
CA ASP A 283 10.54 -38.92 7.38
C ASP A 283 9.89 -40.27 7.07
#